data_AF-A0A7V7DUU8-F1
#
_entry.id   AF-A0A7V7DUU8-F1
#
_cell.length_a   1.000
_cell.length_b   1.000
_cell.length_c   1.000
_cell.angle_alpha   90.00
_cell.angle_beta   90.00
_cell.angle_gamma   90.00
#
_symmetry.space_group_name_H-M   'P 1'
#
loop_
_entity.id
_entity.type
_entity.pdbx_description
1 polymer ?
#
loop_
_entity_poly.entity_id
_entity_poly.type
_entity_poly.pdbx_seq_one_letter_code
_entity_poly.pdbx_strand_id
1 'polypeptide(L)'
;MMIIDGYKITAFTKLREELCLRVLDIVQREFGEIGSFLIEDYEVSFRVYRWYFENAPKIITEDGLKLKLIDKFDYYFSVAYEIILQKNAK
;
A
#
# COMPACT_ATOMS: atom_id res chain seq x y z
N MET A 1 -13.06 -10.69 5.63
CA MET A 1 -11.95 -11.24 4.81
C MET A 1 -12.35 -11.11 3.36
N MET A 2 -11.57 -10.40 2.58
CA MET A 2 -11.81 -10.18 1.16
C MET A 2 -10.60 -10.70 0.38
N ILE A 3 -10.82 -11.33 -0.77
CA ILE A 3 -9.74 -11.75 -1.66
C ILE A 3 -9.78 -10.86 -2.89
N ILE A 4 -8.70 -10.12 -3.13
CA ILE A 4 -8.53 -9.28 -4.32
C ILE A 4 -7.31 -9.82 -5.05
N ASP A 5 -7.51 -10.27 -6.29
CA ASP A 5 -6.43 -10.68 -7.20
C ASP A 5 -5.43 -11.70 -6.59
N GLY A 6 -5.96 -12.70 -5.87
CA GLY A 6 -5.15 -13.72 -5.19
C GLY A 6 -4.49 -13.27 -3.88
N TYR A 7 -4.55 -11.98 -3.53
CA TYR A 7 -4.10 -11.47 -2.23
C TYR A 7 -5.19 -11.62 -1.17
N LYS A 8 -4.79 -12.14 -0.02
CA LYS A 8 -5.65 -12.26 1.16
C LYS A 8 -5.69 -10.92 1.87
N ILE A 9 -6.68 -10.07 1.54
CA ILE A 9 -6.97 -8.88 2.33
C ILE A 9 -7.66 -9.36 3.62
N THR A 10 -6.87 -9.46 4.69
CA THR A 10 -7.41 -9.63 6.04
C THR A 10 -8.01 -8.28 6.48
N ALA A 11 -9.16 -7.95 5.90
CA ALA A 11 -9.83 -6.68 6.08
C ALA A 11 -10.36 -6.51 7.52
N PHE A 12 -9.51 -5.98 8.38
CA PHE A 12 -9.89 -5.13 9.52
C PHE A 12 -9.66 -3.67 9.10
N THR A 13 -10.25 -3.25 7.98
CA THR A 13 -10.15 -1.86 7.51
C THR A 13 -11.54 -1.26 7.37
N LYS A 14 -11.63 0.03 7.71
CA LYS A 14 -12.80 0.87 7.45
C LYS A 14 -12.83 1.43 6.03
N LEU A 15 -11.82 1.14 5.20
CA LEU A 15 -11.75 1.58 3.81
C LEU A 15 -12.76 0.85 2.95
N ARG A 16 -13.30 1.57 1.96
CA ARG A 16 -14.14 0.99 0.91
C ARG A 16 -13.28 0.12 0.01
N GLU A 17 -13.87 -0.95 -0.50
CA GLU A 17 -13.23 -1.89 -1.45
C GLU A 17 -12.56 -1.17 -2.62
N GLU A 18 -13.23 -0.18 -3.20
CA GLU A 18 -12.71 0.64 -4.31
C GLU A 18 -11.40 1.35 -3.95
N LEU A 19 -11.26 1.81 -2.70
CA LEU A 19 -10.02 2.45 -2.23
C LEU A 19 -8.91 1.41 -2.03
N CYS A 20 -9.24 0.22 -1.52
CA CYS A 20 -8.27 -0.87 -1.40
C CYS A 20 -7.72 -1.29 -2.77
N LEU A 21 -8.58 -1.40 -3.78
CA LEU A 21 -8.18 -1.68 -5.17
C LEU A 21 -7.26 -0.59 -5.73
N ARG A 22 -7.59 0.68 -5.49
CA ARG A 22 -6.75 1.81 -5.91
C ARG A 22 -5.38 1.78 -5.24
N VAL A 23 -5.32 1.49 -3.93
CA VAL A 23 -4.04 1.36 -3.22
C VAL A 23 -3.21 0.22 -3.79
N LEU A 24 -3.83 -0.93 -4.08
CA LEU A 24 -3.15 -2.05 -4.71
C LEU A 24 -2.56 -1.68 -6.08
N ASP A 25 -3.33 -1.01 -6.94
CA ASP A 25 -2.88 -0.55 -8.26
C ASP A 25 -1.67 0.40 -8.15
N ILE A 26 -1.76 1.40 -7.26
CA ILE A 26 -0.66 2.34 -6.99
C ILE A 26 0.60 1.58 -6.58
N VAL A 27 0.47 0.67 -5.62
CA VAL A 27 1.59 -0.09 -5.08
C VAL A 27 2.21 -0.99 -6.15
N GLN A 28 1.42 -1.72 -6.92
CA GLN A 28 1.93 -2.59 -8.00
C GLN A 28 2.62 -1.79 -9.10
N ARG A 29 2.13 -0.58 -9.41
CA ARG A 29 2.76 0.27 -10.41
C ARG A 29 4.09 0.85 -9.93
N GLU A 30 4.17 1.25 -8.66
CA GLU A 30 5.38 1.84 -8.09
C GLU A 30 6.46 0.78 -7.80
N PHE A 31 6.05 -0.40 -7.34
CA PHE A 31 6.96 -1.44 -6.83
C PHE A 31 7.05 -2.69 -7.70
N GLY A 32 6.26 -2.77 -8.77
CA GLY A 32 6.16 -3.95 -9.62
C GLY A 32 5.46 -5.10 -8.90
N GLU A 33 6.01 -6.31 -9.04
CA GLU A 33 5.52 -7.49 -8.32
C GLU A 33 5.75 -7.33 -6.81
N ILE A 34 4.68 -7.51 -6.05
CA ILE A 34 4.69 -7.42 -4.58
C ILE A 34 4.33 -8.76 -3.96
N GLY A 35 4.87 -9.02 -2.77
CA GLY A 35 4.49 -10.15 -1.94
C GLY A 35 3.64 -9.71 -0.74
N SER A 36 3.07 -10.68 -0.02
CA SER A 36 2.41 -10.51 1.30
C SER A 36 1.76 -9.14 1.51
N PHE A 37 0.74 -8.82 0.72
CA PHE A 37 0.03 -7.55 0.76
C PHE A 37 -1.06 -7.57 1.85
N LEU A 38 -1.07 -6.52 2.67
CA LEU A 38 -1.96 -6.37 3.80
C LEU A 38 -2.45 -4.91 3.87
N ILE A 39 -3.75 -4.73 4.08
CA ILE A 39 -4.36 -3.45 4.44
C ILE A 39 -5.08 -3.61 5.77
N GLU A 40 -4.74 -2.77 6.74
CA GLU A 40 -5.37 -2.69 8.06
C GLU A 40 -5.65 -1.22 8.37
N ASP A 41 -6.90 -0.88 8.72
CA ASP A 41 -7.36 0.50 8.85
C ASP A 41 -6.88 1.41 7.70
N TYR A 42 -5.99 2.37 7.97
CA TYR A 42 -5.41 3.30 7.00
C TYR A 42 -3.93 3.02 6.77
N GLU A 43 -3.51 1.77 6.88
CA GLU A 43 -2.13 1.35 6.62
C GLU A 43 -2.11 0.22 5.60
N VAL A 44 -1.10 0.26 4.73
CA VAL A 44 -0.80 -0.81 3.78
C VAL A 44 0.63 -1.27 3.99
N SER A 45 0.82 -2.58 4.09
CA SER A 45 2.15 -3.19 4.16
C SER A 45 2.27 -4.30 3.13
N PHE A 46 3.46 -4.43 2.57
CA PHE A 46 3.76 -5.41 1.53
C PHE A 46 5.25 -5.72 1.49
N ARG A 47 5.59 -6.86 0.89
CA ARG A 47 6.98 -7.24 0.61
C ARG A 47 7.36 -6.81 -0.80
N VAL A 48 8.61 -6.40 -0.96
CA VAL A 48 9.17 -5.96 -2.23
C VAL A 48 10.55 -6.59 -2.44
N TYR A 49 11.06 -6.50 -3.66
CA TYR A 49 12.46 -6.84 -3.93
C TYR A 49 13.42 -5.82 -3.27
N ARG A 50 14.65 -6.26 -3.01
CA ARG A 50 15.67 -5.46 -2.31
C ARG A 50 15.90 -4.07 -2.92
N TRP A 51 15.94 -3.95 -4.24
CA TRP A 51 16.17 -2.67 -4.90
C TRP A 51 15.07 -1.66 -4.58
N TYR A 52 13.82 -2.11 -4.66
CA TYR A 52 12.65 -1.31 -4.29
C TYR A 52 12.61 -0.99 -2.80
N PHE A 53 13.02 -1.93 -1.95
CA PHE A 53 13.14 -1.70 -0.53
C PHE A 53 14.13 -0.57 -0.22
N GLU A 54 15.34 -0.63 -0.78
CA GLU A 54 16.39 0.38 -0.59
C GLU A 54 15.94 1.76 -1.07
N ASN A 55 15.18 1.82 -2.17
CA ASN A 55 14.74 3.06 -2.82
C ASN A 55 13.28 3.44 -2.57
N ALA A 56 12.64 2.86 -1.55
CA ALA A 56 11.21 3.06 -1.28
C ALA A 56 10.86 4.56 -1.16
N PRO A 57 9.95 5.09 -2.02
CA PRO A 57 9.57 6.50 -1.99
C PRO A 57 9.00 6.89 -0.63
N LYS A 58 9.46 8.01 -0.05
CA LYS A 58 8.89 8.47 1.22
C LYS A 58 7.42 8.87 1.10
N ILE A 59 7.01 9.31 -0.09
CA ILE A 59 5.67 9.80 -0.39
C ILE A 59 5.30 9.36 -1.81
N ILE A 60 4.09 8.82 -1.97
CA ILE A 60 3.45 8.58 -3.27
C ILE A 60 2.13 9.35 -3.24
N THR A 61 1.80 10.10 -4.29
CA THR A 61 0.59 10.94 -4.34
C THR A 61 -0.14 10.73 -5.65
N GLU A 62 -1.45 10.51 -5.57
CA GLU A 62 -2.29 10.22 -6.72
C GLU A 62 -3.75 10.53 -6.45
N ASP A 63 -4.35 11.40 -7.25
CA ASP A 63 -5.79 11.72 -7.31
C ASP A 63 -6.58 11.48 -6.02
N GLY A 64 -6.36 12.32 -5.01
CA GLY A 64 -7.10 12.26 -3.75
C GLY A 64 -6.58 11.22 -2.75
N LEU A 65 -5.45 10.57 -3.03
CA LEU A 65 -4.77 9.62 -2.16
C LEU A 65 -3.29 10.00 -2.01
N LYS A 66 -2.77 9.85 -0.80
CA LYS A 66 -1.35 9.97 -0.51
C LYS A 66 -0.92 8.79 0.34
N LEU A 67 0.12 8.08 -0.09
CA LEU A 67 0.80 7.06 0.69
C LEU A 67 2.06 7.67 1.30
N LYS A 68 2.21 7.61 2.61
CA LYS A 68 3.39 8.09 3.32
C LYS A 68 4.12 6.91 3.94
N LEU A 69 5.39 6.72 3.59
CA LEU A 69 6.22 5.67 4.18
C LEU A 69 6.33 5.91 5.69
N ILE A 70 5.93 4.92 6.47
CA ILE A 70 5.99 4.94 7.93
C ILE A 70 7.00 3.95 8.49
N ASP A 71 7.25 2.83 7.79
CA ASP A 71 8.21 1.83 8.25
C ASP A 71 8.86 1.03 7.11
N LYS A 72 10.03 0.47 7.43
CA LYS A 72 10.83 -0.43 6.60
C LYS A 72 11.37 -1.56 7.49
N PHE A 73 11.00 -2.80 7.15
CA PHE A 73 11.47 -4.00 7.83
C PHE A 73 12.45 -4.79 6.96
N ASP A 74 13.75 -4.59 7.23
CA ASP A 74 14.85 -5.20 6.47
C ASP A 74 14.78 -6.73 6.41
N TYR A 75 14.35 -7.41 7.49
CA TYR A 75 14.39 -8.87 7.59
C TYR A 75 13.57 -9.58 6.50
N TYR A 76 12.51 -8.95 5.99
CA TYR A 76 11.66 -9.50 4.93
C TYR A 76 11.52 -8.58 3.72
N PHE A 77 12.35 -7.54 3.61
CA PHE A 77 12.21 -6.46 2.62
C PHE A 77 10.75 -5.95 2.53
N SER A 78 10.17 -5.61 3.67
CA SER A 78 8.79 -5.12 3.74
C SER A 78 8.73 -3.63 4.00
N VAL A 79 7.80 -2.95 3.35
CA VAL A 79 7.54 -1.52 3.54
C VAL A 79 6.11 -1.33 4.01
N ALA A 80 5.89 -0.31 4.83
CA ALA A 80 4.58 0.07 5.32
C ALA A 80 4.30 1.55 5.01
N TYR A 81 3.10 1.84 4.53
CA TYR A 81 2.63 3.17 4.18
C TYR A 81 1.32 3.50 4.91
N GLU A 82 1.24 4.72 5.43
CA GLU A 82 -0.01 5.35 5.86
C GLU A 82 -0.79 5.86 4.64
N ILE A 83 -2.07 5.51 4.56
CA ILE A 83 -3.04 5.88 3.54
C ILE A 83 -3.78 7.13 3.98
N ILE A 84 -3.51 8.25 3.32
CA ILE A 84 -4.11 9.55 3.62
C ILE A 84 -5.08 9.91 2.49
N LEU A 85 -6.37 10.06 2.84
CA LEU A 85 -7.38 10.55 1.91
C LEU A 85 -7.27 12.08 1.80
N GLN A 86 -6.93 12.57 0.62
CA GLN A 86 -6.88 14.00 0.33
C GLN A 86 -8.25 14.42 -0.19
N LYS A 87 -8.81 15.50 0.38
CA LYS A 87 -9.97 16.16 -0.25
C LYS A 87 -9.49 16.74 -1.57
N ASN A 88 -10.07 16.29 -2.69
CA ASN A 88 -9.87 16.97 -3.96
C ASN A 88 -10.18 18.46 -3.75
N ALA A 89 -9.20 19.33 -3.98
CA ALA A 89 -9.48 20.73 -4.22
C ALA A 89 -10.31 20.74 -5.53
N LYS A 90 -11.58 21.12 -5.39
CA LYS A 90 -12.50 21.29 -6.51
C LYS A 90 -11.92 22.21 -7.57
#